data_AF-L0FTC2-F1
#
_entry.id   AF-L0FTC2-F1
#
_cell.length_a   1.000
_cell.length_b   1.000
_cell.length_c   1.000
_cell.angle_alpha   90.00
_cell.angle_beta   90.00
_cell.angle_gamma   90.00
#
_symmetry.space_group_name_H-M   'P 1'
#
loop_
_entity.id
_entity.type
_entity.pdbx_description
1 polymer ?
#
loop_
_entity_poly.entity_id
_entity_poly.type
_entity_poly.pdbx_seq_one_letter_code
_entity_poly.pdbx_strand_id
1 'polypeptide(L)'
;MRHGKKFNHLGRKASHRKAMLSNMAASLILHKRISTTLAKAKELRKYVEPLVTRAKEDTTHNRRIAFSYLQNKEAIKALFGEVIEKVASRPGGYTRIIKTGFRLGDNAEMCIIELVDFNELMLKEAKPEKKKTRRSRRGSGKSAEAADATTEAKAEGTEEASSEAKEEKAPKAKKKAAEPKAKKEDKAADDKAADGDADSDKETKSE
;
A
#
# COMPACT_ATOMS: atom_id res chain seq x y z
N MET A 1 -32.49 -0.48 4.27
CA MET A 1 -31.34 -0.30 5.20
C MET A 1 -30.16 -1.19 4.80
N ARG A 2 -28.93 -0.91 5.26
CA ARG A 2 -27.69 -1.66 4.93
C ARG A 2 -27.17 -2.48 6.13
N HIS A 3 -28.05 -3.13 6.89
CA HIS A 3 -27.63 -3.94 8.05
C HIS A 3 -26.71 -5.11 7.62
N GLY A 4 -25.70 -5.40 8.45
CA GLY A 4 -24.77 -6.52 8.23
C GLY A 4 -23.75 -6.35 7.07
N LYS A 5 -23.78 -5.23 6.32
CA LYS A 5 -22.81 -4.99 5.23
C LYS A 5 -21.46 -4.55 5.80
N LYS A 6 -20.54 -5.51 5.97
CA LYS A 6 -19.20 -5.31 6.58
C LYS A 6 -18.06 -4.97 5.61
N PHE A 7 -18.37 -4.73 4.33
CA PHE A 7 -17.37 -4.38 3.30
C PHE A 7 -17.71 -3.06 2.61
N ASN A 8 -16.68 -2.25 2.35
CA ASN A 8 -16.82 -1.01 1.60
C ASN A 8 -16.81 -1.30 0.09
N HIS A 9 -17.76 -0.70 -0.64
CA HIS A 9 -17.87 -0.85 -2.09
C HIS A 9 -16.87 0.05 -2.84
N LEU A 10 -16.25 1.02 -2.15
CA LEU A 10 -15.27 1.96 -2.69
C LEU A 10 -15.75 2.74 -3.92
N GLY A 11 -17.07 2.96 -4.03
CA GLY A 11 -17.70 3.60 -5.19
C GLY A 11 -17.53 2.84 -6.52
N ARG A 12 -17.25 1.53 -6.47
CA ARG A 12 -16.97 0.72 -7.67
C ARG A 12 -17.90 -0.48 -7.81
N LYS A 13 -18.13 -0.90 -9.06
CA LYS A 13 -18.72 -2.20 -9.41
C LYS A 13 -17.87 -3.34 -8.85
N ALA A 14 -18.48 -4.51 -8.63
CA ALA A 14 -17.81 -5.65 -7.98
C ALA A 14 -16.57 -6.14 -8.74
N SER A 15 -16.63 -6.23 -10.08
CA SER A 15 -15.50 -6.63 -10.92
C SER A 15 -14.32 -5.67 -10.79
N HIS A 16 -14.56 -4.37 -10.97
CA HIS A 16 -13.53 -3.34 -10.83
C HIS A 16 -12.94 -3.29 -9.41
N ARG A 17 -13.77 -3.47 -8.37
CA ARG A 17 -13.26 -3.53 -6.98
C ARG A 17 -12.32 -4.73 -6.78
N LYS A 18 -12.68 -5.91 -7.29
CA LYS A 18 -11.81 -7.11 -7.21
C LYS A 18 -10.48 -6.89 -7.93
N ALA A 19 -10.51 -6.38 -9.17
CA ALA A 19 -9.30 -6.09 -9.94
C ALA A 19 -8.40 -5.05 -9.25
N MET A 20 -8.99 -3.97 -8.73
CA MET A 20 -8.24 -2.92 -8.02
C MET A 20 -7.57 -3.44 -6.75
N LEU A 21 -8.27 -4.26 -5.96
CA LEU A 21 -7.69 -4.88 -4.75
C LEU A 21 -6.59 -5.88 -5.10
N SER A 22 -6.77 -6.68 -6.15
CA SER A 22 -5.75 -7.61 -6.64
C SER A 22 -4.47 -6.88 -7.06
N ASN A 23 -4.60 -5.83 -7.88
CA ASN A 23 -3.46 -5.01 -8.32
C ASN A 23 -2.75 -4.30 -7.16
N MET A 24 -3.52 -3.73 -6.21
CA MET A 24 -2.95 -3.10 -5.02
C MET A 24 -2.25 -4.10 -4.11
N ALA A 25 -2.79 -5.32 -3.96
CA ALA A 25 -2.18 -6.37 -3.17
C ALA A 25 -0.87 -6.85 -3.80
N ALA A 26 -0.84 -7.07 -5.11
CA ALA A 26 0.38 -7.37 -5.85
C ALA A 26 1.43 -6.26 -5.66
N SER A 27 1.04 -4.99 -5.81
CA SER A 27 1.93 -3.84 -5.60
C SER A 27 2.49 -3.78 -4.18
N LEU A 28 1.66 -4.05 -3.17
CA LEU A 28 2.10 -4.08 -1.77
C LEU A 28 3.10 -5.21 -1.51
N ILE A 29 2.89 -6.39 -2.09
CA ILE A 29 3.79 -7.54 -1.93
C ILE A 29 5.14 -7.30 -2.61
N LEU A 30 5.14 -6.64 -3.78
CA LEU A 30 6.36 -6.34 -4.53
C LEU A 30 7.17 -5.23 -3.85
N HIS A 31 6.53 -4.10 -3.55
CA HIS A 31 7.23 -2.91 -3.04
C HIS A 31 7.29 -2.80 -1.52
N LYS A 32 6.61 -3.69 -0.79
CA LYS A 32 6.50 -3.76 0.69
C LYS A 32 5.82 -2.54 1.36
N ARG A 33 5.68 -1.43 0.64
CA ARG A 33 5.06 -0.17 1.07
C ARG A 33 4.40 0.52 -0.12
N ILE A 34 3.17 0.99 0.04
CA ILE A 34 2.46 1.80 -0.97
C ILE A 34 1.69 2.96 -0.32
N SER A 35 1.49 4.05 -1.05
CA SER A 35 0.66 5.19 -0.63
C SER A 35 -0.72 5.11 -1.30
N THR A 36 -1.80 5.26 -0.53
CA THR A 36 -3.18 5.18 -1.03
C THR A 36 -4.16 5.93 -0.10
N THR A 37 -5.44 5.94 -0.45
CA THR A 37 -6.46 6.54 0.42
C THR A 37 -6.84 5.61 1.56
N LEU A 38 -7.22 6.18 2.71
CA LEU A 38 -7.52 5.42 3.93
C LEU A 38 -8.64 4.38 3.72
N ALA A 39 -9.67 4.73 2.97
CA ALA A 39 -10.76 3.81 2.66
C ALA A 39 -10.28 2.58 1.86
N LYS A 40 -9.37 2.78 0.90
CA LYS A 40 -8.79 1.68 0.10
C LYS A 40 -7.84 0.83 0.95
N ALA A 41 -6.99 1.43 1.78
CA ALA A 41 -6.07 0.71 2.65
C ALA A 41 -6.80 -0.20 3.66
N LYS A 42 -7.90 0.28 4.25
CA LYS A 42 -8.71 -0.53 5.19
C LYS A 42 -9.32 -1.77 4.55
N GLU A 43 -9.77 -1.69 3.31
CA GLU A 43 -10.25 -2.86 2.56
C GLU A 43 -9.10 -3.74 2.06
N LEU A 44 -7.98 -3.13 1.62
CA LEU A 44 -6.79 -3.88 1.23
C LEU A 44 -6.26 -4.76 2.38
N ARG A 45 -6.27 -4.26 3.61
CA ARG A 45 -5.88 -5.05 4.79
C ARG A 45 -6.71 -6.32 4.93
N LYS A 46 -8.03 -6.23 4.78
CA LYS A 46 -8.92 -7.41 4.85
C LYS A 46 -8.63 -8.42 3.73
N TYR A 47 -8.12 -7.94 2.59
CA TYR A 47 -7.81 -8.77 1.42
C TYR A 47 -6.43 -9.44 1.52
N VAL A 48 -5.41 -8.72 2.01
CA VAL A 48 -4.02 -9.19 2.04
C VAL A 48 -3.71 -10.08 3.25
N GLU A 49 -4.26 -9.78 4.43
CA GLU A 49 -3.96 -10.53 5.66
C GLU A 49 -4.22 -12.05 5.51
N PRO A 50 -5.37 -12.51 4.95
CA PRO A 50 -5.60 -13.94 4.74
C PRO A 50 -4.65 -14.57 3.72
N LEU A 51 -4.17 -13.82 2.73
CA LEU A 51 -3.22 -14.31 1.72
C LEU A 51 -1.85 -14.56 2.36
N VAL A 52 -1.38 -13.64 3.20
CA VAL A 52 -0.12 -13.79 3.94
C VAL A 52 -0.23 -14.95 4.94
N THR A 53 -1.35 -15.09 5.64
CA THR A 53 -1.57 -16.24 6.55
C THR A 53 -1.47 -17.57 5.81
N ARG A 54 -2.12 -17.71 4.64
CA ARG A 54 -2.03 -18.94 3.83
C ARG A 54 -0.62 -19.19 3.29
N ALA A 55 0.12 -18.14 2.99
CA ALA A 55 1.46 -18.26 2.44
C ALA A 55 2.52 -18.73 3.44
N LYS A 56 2.21 -18.75 4.75
CA LYS A 56 3.09 -19.34 5.78
C LYS A 56 3.36 -20.82 5.55
N GLU A 57 2.37 -21.53 5.03
CA GLU A 57 2.48 -22.94 4.65
C GLU A 57 2.68 -23.02 3.14
N ASP A 58 3.91 -23.30 2.71
CA ASP A 58 4.23 -23.41 1.29
C ASP A 58 3.78 -24.76 0.71
N THR A 59 2.52 -24.80 0.29
CA THR A 59 1.93 -25.94 -0.42
C THR A 59 1.49 -25.52 -1.82
N THR A 60 1.47 -26.49 -2.75
CA THR A 60 0.97 -26.27 -4.12
C THR A 60 -0.49 -25.79 -4.14
N HIS A 61 -1.31 -26.26 -3.19
CA HIS A 61 -2.68 -25.82 -3.01
C HIS A 61 -2.76 -24.34 -2.59
N ASN A 62 -1.98 -23.93 -1.58
CA ASN A 62 -1.94 -22.55 -1.11
C ASN A 62 -1.44 -21.60 -2.19
N ARG A 63 -0.42 -22.00 -2.98
CA ARG A 63 0.05 -21.23 -4.14
C ARG A 63 -1.03 -21.03 -5.20
N ARG A 64 -1.80 -22.08 -5.54
CA ARG A 64 -2.92 -22.00 -6.50
C ARG A 64 -4.03 -21.09 -6.00
N ILE A 65 -4.40 -21.21 -4.72
CA ILE A 65 -5.37 -20.31 -4.09
C ILE A 65 -4.87 -18.87 -4.16
N ALA A 66 -3.66 -18.57 -3.69
CA ALA A 66 -3.12 -17.22 -3.71
C ALA A 66 -3.07 -16.64 -5.14
N PHE A 67 -2.70 -17.46 -6.13
CA PHE A 67 -2.70 -17.06 -7.55
C PHE A 67 -4.10 -16.71 -8.07
N SER A 68 -5.15 -17.40 -7.63
CA SER A 68 -6.53 -17.06 -8.03
C SER A 68 -6.98 -15.66 -7.58
N TYR A 69 -6.38 -15.14 -6.51
CA TYR A 69 -6.64 -13.78 -6.01
C TYR A 69 -5.72 -12.74 -6.67
N LEU A 70 -4.41 -12.99 -6.69
CA LEU A 70 -3.41 -12.00 -7.13
C LEU A 70 -3.21 -11.97 -8.66
N GLN A 71 -3.41 -13.10 -9.35
CA GLN A 71 -3.24 -13.26 -10.79
C GLN A 71 -1.88 -12.75 -11.34
N ASN A 72 -0.85 -12.66 -10.49
CA ASN A 72 0.47 -12.16 -10.81
C ASN A 72 1.54 -13.14 -10.31
N LYS A 73 2.37 -13.66 -11.22
CA LYS A 73 3.40 -14.67 -10.92
C LYS A 73 4.54 -14.12 -10.07
N GLU A 74 4.97 -12.88 -10.32
CA GLU A 74 6.06 -12.22 -9.60
C GLU A 74 5.67 -11.96 -8.15
N ALA A 75 4.44 -11.47 -7.94
CA ALA A 75 3.90 -11.26 -6.60
C ALA A 75 3.82 -12.58 -5.81
N ILE A 76 3.44 -13.69 -6.44
CA ILE A 76 3.42 -15.02 -5.79
C ILE A 76 4.83 -15.47 -5.41
N LYS A 77 5.81 -15.31 -6.30
CA LYS A 77 7.22 -15.64 -6.01
C LYS A 77 7.73 -14.84 -4.81
N ALA A 78 7.46 -13.53 -4.79
CA ALA A 78 7.86 -12.66 -3.68
C ALA A 78 7.10 -12.98 -2.38
N LEU A 79 5.83 -13.37 -2.46
CA LEU A 79 5.01 -13.73 -1.31
C LEU A 79 5.55 -14.97 -0.62
N PHE A 80 5.73 -16.08 -1.33
CA PHE A 80 6.18 -17.35 -0.74
C PHE A 80 7.71 -17.42 -0.51
N GLY A 81 8.47 -16.43 -0.97
CA GLY A 81 9.90 -16.29 -0.66
C GLY A 81 10.14 -15.19 0.38
N GLU A 82 10.72 -14.09 -0.07
CA GLU A 82 11.18 -12.96 0.77
C GLU A 82 10.19 -12.50 1.85
N VAL A 83 8.89 -12.40 1.51
CA VAL A 83 7.88 -11.88 2.44
C VAL A 83 7.67 -12.81 3.61
N ILE A 84 7.49 -14.11 3.35
CA ILE A 84 7.18 -15.06 4.40
C ILE A 84 8.40 -15.36 5.26
N GLU A 85 9.61 -15.37 4.69
CA GLU A 85 10.85 -15.49 5.47
C GLU A 85 10.93 -14.46 6.62
N LYS A 86 10.52 -13.22 6.38
CA LYS A 86 10.50 -12.17 7.42
C LYS A 86 9.25 -12.20 8.31
N VAL A 87 8.09 -12.56 7.74
CA VAL A 87 6.77 -12.37 8.39
C VAL A 87 6.26 -13.62 9.13
N ALA A 88 6.80 -14.81 8.85
CA ALA A 88 6.28 -16.09 9.33
C ALA A 88 6.08 -16.17 10.86
N SER A 89 6.98 -15.55 11.63
CA SER A 89 6.96 -15.59 13.11
C SER A 89 5.80 -14.82 13.75
N ARG A 90 5.17 -13.88 13.03
CA ARG A 90 4.11 -13.01 13.57
C ARG A 90 2.76 -13.73 13.56
N PRO A 91 1.97 -13.76 14.65
CA PRO A 91 0.68 -14.47 14.65
C PRO A 91 -0.40 -13.83 13.74
N GLY A 92 -0.33 -12.52 13.50
CA GLY A 92 -1.22 -11.79 12.59
C GLY A 92 -0.96 -10.29 12.61
N GLY A 93 -1.68 -9.52 11.77
CA GLY A 93 -1.46 -8.08 11.66
C GLY A 93 -0.16 -7.79 10.92
N TYR A 94 -0.02 -8.35 9.72
CA TYR A 94 1.19 -8.24 8.90
C TYR A 94 1.31 -6.87 8.25
N THR A 95 0.19 -6.15 8.10
CA THR A 95 0.15 -4.82 7.51
C THR A 95 -0.12 -3.74 8.55
N ARG A 96 0.52 -2.59 8.37
CA ARG A 96 0.31 -1.37 9.15
C ARG A 96 -0.18 -0.25 8.24
N ILE A 97 -1.12 0.56 8.74
CA ILE A 97 -1.60 1.75 8.05
C ILE A 97 -1.17 2.98 8.86
N ILE A 98 -0.44 3.89 8.22
CA ILE A 98 0.02 5.16 8.80
C ILE A 98 -0.70 6.28 8.05
N LYS A 99 -1.43 7.15 8.76
CA LYS A 99 -2.06 8.32 8.16
C LYS A 99 -1.00 9.37 7.87
N THR A 100 -1.02 9.96 6.67
CA THR A 100 -0.03 10.95 6.25
C THR A 100 -0.58 12.36 6.11
N GLY A 101 -1.91 12.50 5.92
CA GLY A 101 -2.57 13.80 5.79
C GLY A 101 -3.69 13.75 4.75
N PHE A 102 -4.05 14.92 4.21
CA PHE A 102 -5.07 15.06 3.18
C PHE A 102 -4.45 15.42 1.83
N ARG A 103 -5.03 14.90 0.76
CA ARG A 103 -4.61 15.23 -0.60
C ARG A 103 -5.15 16.60 -1.04
N LEU A 104 -4.29 17.41 -1.65
CA LEU A 104 -4.68 18.69 -2.25
C LEU A 104 -5.65 18.47 -3.41
N GLY A 105 -6.74 19.23 -3.44
CA GLY A 105 -7.74 19.22 -4.52
C GLY A 105 -9.06 18.54 -4.15
N ASP A 106 -9.01 17.31 -3.63
CA ASP A 106 -10.22 16.56 -3.23
C ASP A 106 -10.33 16.28 -1.72
N ASN A 107 -9.35 16.76 -0.94
CA ASN A 107 -9.27 16.59 0.51
C ASN A 107 -9.42 15.12 0.96
N ALA A 108 -8.96 14.17 0.15
CA ALA A 108 -9.05 12.76 0.48
C ALA A 108 -8.02 12.40 1.57
N GLU A 109 -8.44 11.67 2.61
CA GLU A 109 -7.52 11.12 3.62
C GLU A 109 -6.54 10.13 2.99
N MET A 110 -5.26 10.48 3.02
CA MET A 110 -4.15 9.68 2.53
C MET A 110 -3.49 8.89 3.66
N CYS A 111 -2.93 7.75 3.28
CA CYS A 111 -2.18 6.89 4.17
C CYS A 111 -1.14 6.09 3.41
N ILE A 112 -0.14 5.64 4.16
CA ILE A 112 0.81 4.63 3.71
C ILE A 112 0.39 3.30 4.32
N ILE A 113 0.32 2.25 3.51
CA ILE A 113 0.17 0.87 3.99
C ILE A 113 1.46 0.10 3.69
N GLU A 114 1.98 -0.59 4.72
CA GLU A 114 3.27 -1.28 4.67
C GLU A 114 3.24 -2.64 5.37
N LEU A 115 4.15 -3.53 4.99
CA LEU A 115 4.45 -4.75 5.73
C LEU A 115 5.28 -4.41 6.97
N VAL A 116 4.80 -4.83 8.14
CA VAL A 116 5.37 -4.47 9.45
C VAL A 116 6.84 -4.88 9.55
N ASP A 117 7.17 -6.11 9.16
CA ASP A 117 8.49 -6.70 9.35
C ASP A 117 9.52 -6.29 8.26
N PHE A 118 9.13 -5.40 7.34
CA PHE A 118 10.00 -4.81 6.32
C PHE A 118 10.42 -3.37 6.64
N ASN A 119 9.93 -2.79 7.73
CA ASN A 119 10.33 -1.45 8.15
C ASN A 119 11.64 -1.49 8.95
N GLU A 120 12.77 -1.57 8.24
CA GLU A 120 14.10 -1.71 8.83
C GLU A 120 14.51 -0.53 9.72
N LEU A 121 13.99 0.68 9.43
CA LEU A 121 14.27 1.87 10.24
C LEU A 121 13.64 1.77 11.63
N MET A 122 12.42 1.22 11.74
CA MET A 122 11.71 1.06 13.00
C MET A 122 12.10 -0.22 13.77
N LEU A 123 12.59 -1.26 13.08
CA LEU A 123 13.04 -2.51 13.70
C LEU A 123 14.40 -2.38 14.40
N LYS A 124 15.25 -1.44 13.98
CA LYS A 124 16.55 -1.17 14.61
C LYS A 124 16.41 -0.50 15.98
N GLU A 125 15.41 0.34 16.17
CA GLU A 125 15.14 1.04 17.43
C GLU A 125 14.42 0.15 18.47
N ALA A 126 13.80 -0.95 18.03
CA ALA A 126 12.97 -1.82 18.87
C ALA A 126 13.67 -3.06 19.43
N LYS A 127 15.01 -3.22 19.33
CA LYS A 127 15.72 -4.29 20.05
C LYS A 127 15.76 -3.95 21.54
N PRO A 128 15.02 -4.64 22.43
CA PRO A 128 15.18 -4.43 23.85
C PRO A 128 16.44 -5.17 24.30
N GLU A 129 17.41 -4.45 24.84
CA GLU A 129 18.47 -5.06 25.63
C GLU A 129 17.83 -5.91 26.73
N LYS A 130 18.20 -7.20 26.78
CA LYS A 130 17.78 -8.11 27.85
C LYS A 130 18.30 -7.56 29.18
N LYS A 131 17.48 -6.79 29.90
CA LYS A 131 17.72 -6.51 31.31
C LYS A 131 17.65 -7.84 32.05
N LYS A 132 18.82 -8.40 32.37
CA LYS A 132 18.94 -9.46 33.39
C LYS A 132 18.31 -8.90 34.66
N THR A 133 17.17 -9.45 35.06
CA THR A 133 16.60 -9.20 36.38
C THR A 133 17.56 -9.79 37.38
N ARG A 134 18.43 -8.94 37.92
CA ARG A 134 19.35 -9.28 38.99
C ARG A 134 18.49 -9.50 40.23
N ARG A 135 18.17 -10.77 40.49
CA ARG A 135 17.50 -11.22 41.70
C ARG A 135 18.38 -10.84 42.90
N SER A 136 18.10 -9.70 43.54
CA SER A 136 18.64 -9.36 44.84
C SER A 136 17.59 -9.61 45.91
N ARG A 137 17.90 -10.59 46.77
CA ARG A 137 17.23 -10.86 48.04
C ARG A 137 17.24 -9.60 48.92
N ARG A 138 16.08 -9.25 49.47
CA ARG A 138 15.90 -8.61 50.79
C ARG A 138 14.40 -8.75 51.12
N GLY A 139 13.96 -9.50 52.12
CA GLY A 139 14.49 -9.60 53.47
C GLY A 139 13.85 -8.50 54.33
N SER A 140 12.64 -8.78 54.82
CA SER A 140 12.01 -8.31 56.08
C SER A 140 12.17 -6.85 56.54
N GLY A 141 11.02 -6.18 56.79
CA GLY A 141 10.72 -5.62 58.11
C GLY A 141 10.95 -4.11 58.38
N LYS A 142 9.86 -3.34 58.29
CA LYS A 142 9.27 -2.40 59.28
C LYS A 142 10.11 -1.31 59.99
N SER A 143 9.72 -0.04 59.78
CA SER A 143 9.46 1.12 60.70
C SER A 143 9.72 2.45 59.93
N ALA A 144 8.73 3.36 59.76
CA ALA A 144 8.39 4.55 60.58
C ALA A 144 9.63 5.47 60.82
N GLU A 145 9.68 6.79 60.57
CA GLU A 145 8.70 7.90 60.57
C GLU A 145 9.36 9.21 60.06
N ALA A 146 8.55 10.26 59.78
CA ALA A 146 8.82 11.72 59.66
C ALA A 146 9.71 12.23 58.48
N ALA A 147 9.19 12.98 57.50
CA ALA A 147 8.72 14.39 57.47
C ALA A 147 9.85 15.41 57.27
N ASP A 148 9.90 16.05 56.09
CA ASP A 148 10.02 17.51 55.93
C ASP A 148 9.67 17.94 54.49
N ALA A 149 9.23 19.18 54.32
CA ALA A 149 8.58 19.75 53.14
C ALA A 149 9.34 20.99 52.65
N THR A 150 8.88 21.54 51.51
CA THR A 150 9.16 22.86 50.93
C THR A 150 10.43 23.06 50.09
N THR A 151 10.23 23.36 48.79
CA THR A 151 10.39 24.72 48.23
C THR A 151 9.74 24.83 46.84
N GLU A 152 9.08 25.96 46.63
CA GLU A 152 8.31 26.48 45.48
C GLU A 152 9.24 26.96 44.34
N ALA A 153 8.90 26.80 43.04
CA ALA A 153 8.11 27.65 42.13
C ALA A 153 8.76 28.96 41.60
N LYS A 154 8.90 29.06 40.26
CA LYS A 154 8.78 30.25 39.36
C LYS A 154 9.06 29.78 37.91
N ALA A 155 8.22 29.83 36.88
CA ALA A 155 7.22 30.77 36.34
C ALA A 155 7.80 32.02 35.62
N GLU A 156 7.51 32.06 34.30
CA GLU A 156 7.39 33.19 33.34
C GLU A 156 8.62 34.09 33.09
N GLY A 157 8.94 34.59 31.90
CA GLY A 157 8.18 34.85 30.68
C GLY A 157 8.61 36.24 30.17
N THR A 158 8.89 36.43 28.87
CA THR A 158 8.87 37.76 28.26
C THR A 158 8.57 37.67 26.76
N GLU A 159 7.54 38.42 26.39
CA GLU A 159 7.00 38.70 25.07
C GLU A 159 7.81 39.78 24.32
N GLU A 160 7.31 40.04 23.10
CA GLU A 160 7.46 41.22 22.23
C GLU A 160 8.50 41.11 21.10
N ALA A 161 8.27 41.61 19.88
CA ALA A 161 7.13 41.90 19.00
C ALA A 161 7.72 42.70 17.82
N SER A 162 7.01 42.73 16.67
CA SER A 162 7.20 43.64 15.51
C SER A 162 8.36 43.28 14.55
N SER A 163 8.24 43.27 13.20
CA SER A 163 7.45 44.13 12.31
C SER A 163 7.18 43.52 10.91
N GLU A 164 5.94 43.67 10.45
CA GLU A 164 5.39 44.00 9.11
C GLU A 164 6.12 43.75 7.76
N ALA A 165 5.43 42.99 6.91
CA ALA A 165 4.93 43.29 5.55
C ALA A 165 5.79 44.04 4.49
N LYS A 166 6.00 43.37 3.33
CA LYS A 166 5.75 43.96 2.00
C LYS A 166 5.51 42.91 0.91
N GLU A 167 4.64 43.29 -0.01
CA GLU A 167 3.85 42.52 -0.97
C GLU A 167 4.46 42.55 -2.39
N GLU A 168 4.10 41.55 -3.21
CA GLU A 168 3.84 41.62 -4.67
C GLU A 168 4.96 41.90 -5.71
N LYS A 169 5.27 40.92 -6.58
CA LYS A 169 4.65 40.78 -7.94
C LYS A 169 5.38 39.77 -8.84
N ALA A 170 4.60 38.86 -9.42
CA ALA A 170 4.88 38.17 -10.68
C ALA A 170 4.46 39.04 -11.87
N PRO A 171 4.98 38.76 -13.09
CA PRO A 171 4.12 38.78 -14.26
C PRO A 171 4.20 37.49 -15.09
N LYS A 172 3.04 37.12 -15.63
CA LYS A 172 2.80 36.01 -16.56
C LYS A 172 3.04 36.43 -18.03
N ALA A 173 3.34 35.41 -18.84
CA ALA A 173 2.85 35.15 -20.20
C ALA A 173 3.52 35.81 -21.43
N LYS A 174 4.07 34.94 -22.30
CA LYS A 174 3.77 34.90 -23.75
C LYS A 174 3.51 33.45 -24.20
N LYS A 175 2.34 33.23 -24.81
CA LYS A 175 1.95 32.07 -25.63
C LYS A 175 2.13 32.44 -27.12
N LYS A 176 2.59 31.49 -27.93
CA LYS A 176 2.19 31.19 -29.33
C LYS A 176 3.01 29.95 -29.75
N ALA A 177 2.48 28.74 -29.93
CA ALA A 177 1.43 28.24 -30.84
C ALA A 177 1.69 28.59 -32.31
N ALA A 178 2.24 27.62 -33.06
CA ALA A 178 2.10 27.49 -34.51
C ALA A 178 2.56 26.08 -34.98
N GLU A 179 1.61 25.17 -35.12
CA GLU A 179 1.53 24.21 -36.25
C GLU A 179 0.47 24.80 -37.20
N PRO A 180 0.46 24.57 -38.54
CA PRO A 180 0.03 23.26 -39.06
C PRO A 180 0.41 22.87 -40.52
N LYS A 181 -0.03 21.64 -40.90
CA LYS A 181 -0.48 21.11 -42.22
C LYS A 181 0.48 20.29 -43.12
N ALA A 182 0.35 18.96 -42.99
CA ALA A 182 -0.20 17.96 -43.94
C ALA A 182 -0.13 18.15 -45.48
N LYS A 183 0.37 17.11 -46.17
CA LYS A 183 -0.04 16.43 -47.45
C LYS A 183 1.20 15.76 -48.08
N LYS A 184 1.20 14.67 -48.85
CA LYS A 184 0.33 13.52 -49.21
C LYS A 184 1.22 12.66 -50.15
N GLU A 185 1.06 11.33 -50.13
CA GLU A 185 1.30 10.34 -51.23
C GLU A 185 2.49 10.51 -52.21
N ASP A 186 3.34 9.48 -52.43
CA ASP A 186 3.08 8.45 -53.46
C ASP A 186 4.28 7.49 -53.74
N LYS A 187 3.93 6.34 -54.35
CA LYS A 187 4.73 5.29 -55.04
C LYS A 187 5.33 4.14 -54.22
N ALA A 188 5.37 2.88 -54.66
CA ALA A 188 4.65 2.00 -55.62
C ALA A 188 5.61 0.82 -55.90
N ALA A 189 5.03 -0.33 -56.28
CA ALA A 189 5.65 -1.48 -56.98
C ALA A 189 6.52 -2.43 -56.14
N ASP A 190 6.50 -3.76 -56.29
CA ASP A 190 5.80 -4.72 -57.16
C ASP A 190 6.11 -6.11 -56.54
N ASP A 191 5.13 -7.00 -56.32
CA ASP A 191 4.81 -8.16 -57.17
C ASP A 191 5.55 -9.45 -56.73
N LYS A 192 4.80 -10.51 -56.39
CA LYS A 192 4.59 -11.68 -57.28
C LYS A 192 4.18 -12.98 -56.56
N ALA A 193 3.16 -13.61 -57.15
CA ALA A 193 2.77 -15.03 -57.16
C ALA A 193 2.23 -15.65 -55.86
N ALA A 194 1.02 -16.23 -55.75
CA ALA A 194 0.13 -17.03 -56.63
C ALA A 194 0.00 -18.46 -56.06
N ASP A 195 -1.12 -19.09 -56.43
CA ASP A 195 -1.65 -20.41 -56.04
C ASP A 195 -2.43 -20.42 -54.72
N GLY A 196 -3.73 -20.69 -54.67
CA GLY A 196 -4.67 -21.11 -55.72
C GLY A 196 -5.89 -21.76 -55.06
N ASP A 197 -7.07 -21.34 -55.52
CA ASP A 197 -8.36 -22.03 -55.62
C ASP A 197 -8.73 -23.19 -54.68
N ALA A 198 -9.85 -23.00 -53.97
CA ALA A 198 -11.03 -23.88 -54.10
C ALA A 198 -12.26 -23.23 -53.44
N ASP A 199 -13.08 -22.59 -54.27
CA ASP A 199 -14.43 -22.14 -53.99
C ASP A 199 -15.45 -23.31 -54.09
N SER A 200 -16.62 -23.08 -53.50
CA SER A 200 -17.93 -23.68 -53.77
C SER A 200 -18.32 -25.04 -53.14
N ASP A 201 -19.17 -24.91 -52.12
CA ASP A 201 -20.57 -25.36 -52.08
C ASP A 201 -20.98 -26.85 -52.22
N LYS A 202 -22.00 -27.13 -51.39
CA LYS A 202 -23.14 -28.07 -51.54
C LYS A 202 -23.09 -29.47 -50.90
N GLU A 203 -23.88 -29.55 -49.82
CA GLU A 203 -25.06 -30.42 -49.62
C GLU A 203 -24.93 -31.95 -49.38
N THR A 204 -25.70 -32.40 -48.36
CA THR A 204 -26.14 -33.77 -48.00
C THR A 204 -25.07 -34.66 -47.33
N LYS A 205 -25.33 -35.50 -46.32
CA LYS A 205 -26.54 -36.21 -45.89
C LYS A 205 -26.31 -36.77 -44.46
N SER A 206 -27.41 -36.90 -43.72
CA SER A 206 -27.66 -37.72 -42.51
C SER A 206 -26.66 -38.85 -42.13
N GLU A 207 -26.32 -38.92 -40.84
CA GLU A 207 -26.44 -40.10 -39.96
C GLU A 207 -26.46 -39.67 -38.48
#